data_AF-A0A3D6CAC2-F1
#
_entry.id   AF-A0A3D6CAC2-F1
#
_cell.length_a   1.000
_cell.length_b   1.000
_cell.length_c   1.000
_cell.angle_alpha   90.00
_cell.angle_beta   90.00
_cell.angle_gamma   90.00
#
_symmetry.space_group_name_H-M   'P 1'
#
loop_
_entity.id
_entity.type
_entity.pdbx_description
1 polymer ?
#
loop_
_entity_poly.entity_id
_entity_poly.type
_entity_poly.pdbx_seq_one_letter_code
_entity_poly.pdbx_strand_id
1 'polypeptide(L)'
;MNLDKNESDANYSQARLLLLLISAVGIVVAVAFGFFVTRMITLPVVKAQRFSDRLARGDLTQQISVDQDDEIGGLVRSMNQMGDNLKEMIQDIIQSVQTLTASATELSASSEQITSNSDNTAEKATGVAAAAEEMSANMANVAAAAEQATANVQMIVSAAEEMTATINEIAGNTAKGNEVTSHAVKIADEVSEKVKDLGKAATEISKVTEVISDISEQTNLLALNATIEA
;
A
#
# COMPACT_ATOMS: atom_id res chain seq x y z
N MET A 1 -33.65 37.67 -130.48
CA MET A 1 -34.14 37.67 -129.08
C MET A 1 -34.09 36.29 -128.39
N ASN A 2 -33.83 35.17 -129.10
CA ASN A 2 -33.71 33.82 -128.51
C ASN A 2 -32.26 33.37 -128.21
N LEU A 3 -31.23 34.17 -128.56
CA LEU A 3 -29.82 33.82 -128.34
C LEU A 3 -29.29 34.30 -126.97
N ASP A 4 -29.78 35.44 -126.45
CA ASP A 4 -29.43 35.95 -125.10
C ASP A 4 -29.91 35.04 -123.95
N LYS A 5 -31.02 34.31 -124.14
CA LYS A 5 -31.54 33.38 -123.12
C LYS A 5 -30.61 32.18 -122.90
N ASN A 6 -30.01 31.63 -123.97
CA ASN A 6 -29.14 30.46 -123.86
C ASN A 6 -27.78 30.76 -123.22
N GLU A 7 -27.18 31.93 -123.45
CA GLU A 7 -25.93 32.33 -122.77
C GLU A 7 -26.16 32.68 -121.30
N SER A 8 -27.32 33.30 -120.98
CA SER A 8 -27.70 33.55 -119.59
C SER A 8 -27.91 32.24 -118.83
N ASP A 9 -28.66 31.28 -119.40
CA ASP A 9 -28.95 29.98 -118.80
C ASP A 9 -27.67 29.12 -118.60
N ALA A 10 -26.71 29.19 -119.53
CA ALA A 10 -25.42 28.51 -119.42
C ALA A 10 -24.57 29.06 -118.25
N ASN A 11 -24.50 30.39 -118.10
CA ASN A 11 -23.78 31.03 -117.01
C ASN A 11 -24.44 30.76 -115.64
N TYR A 12 -25.78 30.69 -115.58
CA TYR A 12 -26.49 30.27 -114.37
C TYR A 12 -26.16 28.82 -113.97
N SER A 13 -26.04 27.91 -114.94
CA SER A 13 -25.71 26.50 -114.66
C SER A 13 -24.29 26.32 -114.10
N GLN A 14 -23.31 27.08 -114.62
CA GLN A 14 -21.92 27.03 -114.16
C GLN A 14 -21.76 27.68 -112.77
N ALA A 15 -22.40 28.83 -112.53
CA ALA A 15 -22.42 29.47 -111.22
C ALA A 15 -23.07 28.56 -110.15
N ARG A 16 -24.16 27.86 -110.52
CA ARG A 16 -24.83 26.90 -109.63
C ARG A 16 -23.94 25.70 -109.30
N LEU A 17 -23.21 25.13 -110.26
CA LEU A 17 -22.28 24.02 -110.02
C LEU A 17 -21.12 24.44 -109.12
N LEU A 18 -20.54 25.62 -109.35
CA LEU A 18 -19.44 26.15 -108.54
C LEU A 18 -19.88 26.43 -107.09
N LEU A 19 -21.07 27.00 -106.89
CA LEU A 19 -21.67 27.15 -105.55
C LEU A 19 -21.90 25.79 -104.87
N LEU A 20 -22.39 24.78 -105.60
CA LEU A 20 -22.58 23.43 -105.05
C LEU A 20 -21.25 22.78 -104.67
N LEU A 21 -20.19 22.93 -105.46
CA LEU A 21 -18.85 22.41 -105.15
C LEU A 21 -18.24 23.10 -103.93
N ILE A 22 -18.32 24.44 -103.85
CA ILE A 22 -17.84 25.18 -102.67
C ILE A 22 -18.61 24.76 -101.43
N SER A 23 -19.93 24.61 -101.53
CA SER A 23 -20.77 24.13 -100.43
C SER A 23 -20.39 22.71 -100.02
N ALA A 24 -20.18 21.81 -100.98
CA ALA A 24 -19.77 20.43 -100.72
C ALA A 24 -18.40 20.35 -100.03
N VAL A 25 -17.40 21.11 -100.53
CA VAL A 25 -16.07 21.19 -99.91
C VAL A 25 -16.16 21.79 -98.51
N GLY A 26 -16.96 22.84 -98.32
CA GLY A 26 -17.21 23.44 -97.01
C GLY A 26 -17.79 22.43 -96.01
N ILE A 27 -18.73 21.60 -96.44
CA ILE A 27 -19.30 20.52 -95.62
C ILE A 27 -18.22 19.49 -95.26
N VAL A 28 -17.42 19.04 -96.23
CA VAL A 28 -16.36 18.05 -95.98
C VAL A 28 -15.34 18.58 -94.99
N VAL A 29 -14.90 19.84 -95.13
CA VAL A 29 -13.96 20.48 -94.19
C VAL A 29 -14.57 20.62 -92.80
N ALA A 30 -15.84 21.03 -92.71
CA ALA A 30 -16.54 21.14 -91.43
C ALA A 30 -16.65 19.78 -90.72
N VAL A 31 -16.95 18.71 -91.46
CA VAL A 31 -17.02 17.34 -90.90
C VAL A 31 -15.63 16.86 -90.48
N ALA A 32 -14.59 17.06 -91.29
CA ALA A 32 -13.22 16.68 -90.96
C ALA A 32 -12.71 17.42 -89.71
N PHE A 33 -12.97 18.73 -89.62
CA PHE A 33 -12.60 19.54 -88.46
C PHE A 33 -13.38 19.12 -87.21
N GLY A 34 -14.68 18.88 -87.33
CA GLY A 34 -15.51 18.37 -86.24
C GLY A 34 -15.01 17.01 -85.72
N PHE A 35 -14.63 16.11 -86.62
CA PHE A 35 -14.02 14.83 -86.26
C PHE A 35 -12.69 15.00 -85.53
N PHE A 36 -11.84 15.92 -86.01
CA PHE A 36 -10.55 16.23 -85.38
C PHE A 36 -10.73 16.79 -83.96
N VAL A 37 -11.58 17.79 -83.76
CA VAL A 37 -11.90 18.37 -82.44
C VAL A 37 -12.49 17.32 -81.49
N THR A 38 -13.41 16.50 -81.99
CA THR A 38 -14.03 15.44 -81.18
C THR A 38 -12.99 14.44 -80.68
N ARG A 39 -12.06 14.04 -81.56
CA ARG A 39 -11.03 13.06 -81.22
C ARG A 39 -9.92 13.65 -80.35
N MET A 40 -9.54 14.90 -80.57
CA MET A 40 -8.42 15.55 -79.88
C MET A 40 -8.81 16.15 -78.52
N ILE A 41 -10.06 16.62 -78.36
CA ILE A 41 -10.52 17.32 -77.14
C ILE A 41 -11.67 16.59 -76.48
N THR A 42 -12.80 16.40 -77.18
CA THR A 42 -14.04 15.91 -76.55
C THR A 42 -13.86 14.52 -75.94
N LEU A 43 -13.20 13.60 -76.65
CA LEU A 43 -13.03 12.23 -76.18
C LEU A 43 -12.10 12.13 -74.94
N PRO A 44 -10.91 12.76 -74.91
CA PRO A 44 -10.10 12.84 -73.69
C PRO A 44 -10.80 13.52 -72.50
N VAL A 45 -11.53 14.62 -72.72
CA VAL A 45 -12.28 15.32 -71.66
C VAL A 45 -13.38 14.43 -71.06
N VAL A 46 -14.11 13.68 -71.89
CA VAL A 46 -15.11 12.71 -71.40
C VAL A 46 -14.47 11.59 -70.58
N LYS A 47 -13.25 11.14 -70.94
CA LYS A 47 -12.50 10.16 -70.13
C LYS A 47 -12.11 10.76 -68.78
N ALA A 48 -11.57 11.98 -68.77
CA ALA A 48 -11.22 12.70 -67.54
C ALA A 48 -12.44 12.92 -66.64
N GLN A 49 -13.59 13.33 -67.21
CA GLN A 49 -14.85 13.46 -66.46
C GLN A 49 -15.26 12.13 -65.81
N ARG A 50 -15.26 11.02 -66.57
CA ARG A 50 -15.60 9.70 -66.03
C ARG A 50 -14.65 9.24 -64.92
N PHE A 51 -13.38 9.60 -65.00
CA PHE A 51 -12.43 9.31 -63.95
C PHE A 51 -12.68 10.16 -62.70
N SER A 52 -12.97 11.45 -62.87
CA SER A 52 -13.41 12.32 -61.78
C SER A 52 -14.64 11.74 -61.07
N ASP A 53 -15.64 11.28 -61.84
CA ASP A 53 -16.85 10.64 -61.31
C ASP A 53 -16.57 9.35 -60.54
N ARG A 54 -15.51 8.61 -60.90
CA ARG A 54 -15.07 7.41 -60.18
C ARG A 54 -14.31 7.76 -58.90
N LEU A 55 -13.41 8.73 -58.99
CA LEU A 55 -12.68 9.24 -57.85
C LEU A 55 -13.62 9.79 -56.78
N ALA A 56 -14.64 10.55 -57.20
CA ALA A 56 -15.71 11.06 -56.33
C ALA A 56 -16.54 9.95 -55.67
N ARG A 57 -16.62 8.76 -56.28
CA ARG A 57 -17.25 7.55 -55.70
C ARG A 57 -16.28 6.72 -54.85
N GLY A 58 -15.03 7.14 -54.71
CA GLY A 58 -14.00 6.45 -53.92
C GLY A 58 -13.28 5.31 -54.63
N ASP A 59 -13.42 5.17 -55.95
CA ASP A 59 -12.63 4.20 -56.73
C ASP A 59 -11.25 4.81 -57.05
N LEU A 60 -10.28 4.54 -56.16
CA LEU A 60 -8.89 4.96 -56.28
C LEU A 60 -7.99 3.91 -56.97
N THR A 61 -8.57 2.88 -57.58
CA THR A 61 -7.81 1.75 -58.15
C THR A 61 -7.42 1.94 -59.61
N GLN A 62 -8.08 2.88 -60.28
CA GLN A 62 -7.95 3.11 -61.71
C GLN A 62 -6.99 4.25 -61.99
N GLN A 63 -6.34 4.21 -63.14
CA GLN A 63 -5.55 5.31 -63.67
C GLN A 63 -5.95 5.54 -65.13
N ILE A 64 -5.90 6.80 -65.57
CA ILE A 64 -6.08 7.11 -66.99
C ILE A 64 -4.70 7.27 -67.63
N SER A 65 -4.43 6.55 -68.72
CA SER A 65 -3.35 6.92 -69.63
C SER A 65 -3.89 7.74 -70.80
N VAL A 66 -3.24 8.88 -71.04
CA VAL A 66 -3.44 9.70 -72.23
C VAL A 66 -2.07 10.06 -72.76
N ASP A 67 -1.86 9.80 -74.06
CA ASP A 67 -0.65 10.14 -74.79
C ASP A 67 -0.86 11.51 -75.45
N GLN A 68 -0.84 12.57 -74.63
CA GLN A 68 -0.96 13.98 -75.04
C GLN A 68 -0.01 14.84 -74.21
N ASP A 69 0.68 15.76 -74.89
CA ASP A 69 1.58 16.75 -74.29
C ASP A 69 0.96 18.16 -74.18
N ASP A 70 -0.37 18.24 -74.30
CA ASP A 70 -1.14 19.48 -74.16
C ASP A 70 -1.71 19.66 -72.73
N GLU A 71 -2.53 20.69 -72.56
CA GLU A 71 -3.22 21.00 -71.30
C GLU A 71 -4.12 19.87 -70.81
N ILE A 72 -4.67 19.06 -71.72
CA ILE A 72 -5.51 17.91 -71.37
C ILE A 72 -4.66 16.78 -70.80
N GLY A 73 -3.49 16.52 -71.39
CA GLY A 73 -2.48 15.64 -70.80
C GLY A 73 -2.05 16.09 -69.40
N GLY A 74 -1.85 17.41 -69.21
CA GLY A 74 -1.54 18.00 -67.91
C GLY A 74 -2.64 17.81 -66.86
N LEU A 75 -3.91 17.97 -67.25
CA LEU A 75 -5.07 17.73 -66.40
C LEU A 75 -5.13 16.27 -65.94
N VAL A 76 -4.97 15.32 -66.86
CA VAL A 76 -5.01 13.88 -66.54
C VAL A 76 -3.89 13.49 -65.58
N ARG A 77 -2.66 13.99 -65.79
CA ARG A 77 -1.54 13.75 -64.86
C ARG A 77 -1.84 14.27 -63.46
N SER A 78 -2.37 15.49 -63.33
CA SER A 78 -2.76 16.07 -62.05
C SER A 78 -3.86 15.26 -61.35
N MET A 79 -4.84 14.74 -62.12
CA MET A 79 -5.90 13.90 -61.57
C MET A 79 -5.39 12.54 -61.09
N ASN A 80 -4.45 11.91 -61.82
CA ASN A 80 -3.82 10.67 -61.36
C ASN A 80 -3.04 10.90 -60.05
N GLN A 81 -2.25 11.98 -59.96
CA GLN A 81 -1.53 12.33 -58.73
C GLN A 81 -2.49 12.58 -57.55
N MET A 82 -3.63 13.23 -57.79
CA MET A 82 -4.67 13.40 -56.77
C MET A 82 -5.22 12.04 -56.32
N GLY A 83 -5.48 11.11 -57.24
CA GLY A 83 -5.92 9.75 -56.91
C GLY A 83 -4.90 8.99 -56.07
N ASP A 84 -3.62 9.07 -56.43
CA ASP A 84 -2.52 8.44 -55.69
C ASP A 84 -2.40 9.02 -54.27
N ASN A 85 -2.42 10.35 -54.12
CA ASN A 85 -2.37 11.00 -52.81
C ASN A 85 -3.56 10.65 -51.91
N LEU A 86 -4.78 10.57 -52.49
CA LEU A 86 -5.97 10.12 -51.75
C LEU A 86 -5.82 8.67 -51.30
N LYS A 87 -5.23 7.81 -52.14
CA LYS A 87 -5.01 6.40 -51.82
C LYS A 87 -4.03 6.25 -50.66
N GLU A 88 -2.92 6.97 -50.69
CA GLU A 88 -1.94 6.99 -49.58
C GLU A 88 -2.58 7.49 -48.28
N MET A 89 -3.34 8.58 -48.34
CA MET A 89 -4.06 9.10 -47.16
C MET A 89 -5.02 8.08 -46.56
N ILE A 90 -5.77 7.35 -47.39
CA ILE A 90 -6.67 6.29 -46.92
C ILE A 90 -5.88 5.12 -46.30
N GLN A 91 -4.73 4.76 -46.87
CA GLN A 91 -3.86 3.73 -46.30
C GLN A 91 -3.33 4.14 -44.92
N ASP A 92 -2.89 5.38 -44.75
CA ASP A 92 -2.43 5.91 -43.47
C ASP A 92 -3.55 5.96 -42.42
N ILE A 93 -4.77 6.31 -42.84
CA ILE A 93 -5.96 6.29 -41.97
C ILE A 93 -6.25 4.85 -41.53
N ILE A 94 -6.22 3.87 -42.44
CA ILE A 94 -6.46 2.45 -42.10
C ILE A 94 -5.41 1.98 -41.09
N GLN A 95 -4.14 2.29 -41.31
CA GLN A 95 -3.06 1.93 -40.39
C GLN A 95 -3.24 2.59 -39.01
N SER A 96 -3.64 3.86 -38.99
CA SER A 96 -3.91 4.60 -37.75
C SER A 96 -5.09 4.01 -36.97
N VAL A 97 -6.16 3.61 -37.66
CA VAL A 97 -7.32 2.96 -37.05
C VAL A 97 -6.96 1.58 -36.49
N GLN A 98 -6.11 0.81 -37.18
CA GLN A 98 -5.61 -0.46 -36.66
C GLN A 98 -4.80 -0.28 -35.37
N THR A 99 -3.88 0.69 -35.35
CA THR A 99 -3.11 1.04 -34.15
C THR A 99 -4.04 1.49 -33.02
N LEU A 100 -5.01 2.36 -33.31
CA LEU A 100 -5.98 2.83 -32.33
C LEU A 100 -6.80 1.67 -31.74
N THR A 101 -7.21 0.71 -32.58
CA THR A 101 -7.98 -0.47 -32.14
C THR A 101 -7.13 -1.36 -31.23
N ALA A 102 -5.85 -1.57 -31.57
CA ALA A 102 -4.92 -2.32 -30.73
C ALA A 102 -4.73 -1.63 -29.37
N SER A 103 -4.47 -0.32 -29.35
CA SER A 103 -4.34 0.45 -28.11
C SER A 103 -5.61 0.46 -27.26
N ALA A 104 -6.79 0.54 -27.88
CA ALA A 104 -8.06 0.45 -27.17
C ALA A 104 -8.25 -0.93 -26.50
N THR A 105 -7.84 -2.00 -27.17
CA THR A 105 -7.89 -3.37 -26.63
C THR A 105 -6.93 -3.53 -25.44
N GLU A 106 -5.70 -3.03 -25.57
CA GLU A 106 -4.71 -3.04 -24.49
C GLU A 106 -5.16 -2.20 -23.28
N LEU A 107 -5.80 -1.05 -23.54
CA LEU A 107 -6.38 -0.20 -22.50
C LEU A 107 -7.55 -0.89 -21.78
N SER A 108 -8.39 -1.64 -22.50
CA SER A 108 -9.47 -2.43 -21.92
C SER A 108 -8.92 -3.51 -20.99
N ALA A 109 -7.93 -4.27 -21.46
CA ALA A 109 -7.27 -5.29 -20.64
C ALA A 109 -6.58 -4.69 -19.40
N SER A 110 -5.92 -3.54 -19.56
CA SER A 110 -5.31 -2.81 -18.43
C SER A 110 -6.36 -2.34 -17.43
N SER A 111 -7.53 -1.89 -17.92
CA SER A 111 -8.64 -1.45 -17.07
C SER A 111 -9.24 -2.61 -16.27
N GLU A 112 -9.44 -3.78 -16.88
CA GLU A 112 -9.87 -5.00 -16.19
C GLU A 112 -8.87 -5.42 -15.11
N GLN A 113 -7.57 -5.36 -15.41
CA GLN A 113 -6.51 -5.65 -14.44
C GLN A 113 -6.54 -4.64 -13.27
N ILE A 114 -6.77 -3.36 -13.54
CA ILE A 114 -6.93 -2.32 -12.50
C ILE A 114 -8.11 -2.65 -11.59
N THR A 115 -9.27 -3.00 -12.15
CA THR A 115 -10.45 -3.39 -11.36
C THR A 115 -10.14 -4.58 -10.45
N SER A 116 -9.53 -5.64 -10.98
CA SER A 116 -9.11 -6.80 -10.18
C SER A 116 -8.13 -6.41 -9.06
N ASN A 117 -7.18 -5.53 -9.35
CA ASN A 117 -6.22 -5.05 -8.34
C ASN A 117 -6.90 -4.18 -7.27
N SER A 118 -7.89 -3.37 -7.64
CA SER A 118 -8.69 -2.59 -6.71
C SER A 118 -9.49 -3.48 -5.77
N ASP A 119 -10.11 -4.55 -6.27
CA ASP A 119 -10.84 -5.52 -5.44
C ASP A 119 -9.91 -6.21 -4.43
N ASN A 120 -8.75 -6.69 -4.90
CA ASN A 120 -7.72 -7.25 -4.01
C ASN A 120 -7.22 -6.25 -2.96
N THR A 121 -7.12 -4.97 -3.32
CA THR A 121 -6.71 -3.91 -2.40
C THR A 121 -7.79 -3.65 -1.35
N ALA A 122 -9.06 -3.68 -1.74
CA ALA A 122 -10.18 -3.54 -0.82
C ALA A 122 -10.23 -4.70 0.19
N GLU A 123 -10.06 -5.94 -0.27
CA GLU A 123 -9.99 -7.11 0.63
C GLU A 123 -8.84 -7.01 1.63
N LYS A 124 -7.65 -6.60 1.18
CA LYS A 124 -6.50 -6.35 2.06
C LYS A 124 -6.77 -5.25 3.07
N ALA A 125 -7.44 -4.16 2.66
CA ALA A 125 -7.82 -3.08 3.57
C ALA A 125 -8.79 -3.56 4.66
N THR A 126 -9.75 -4.42 4.32
CA THR A 126 -10.64 -5.09 5.29
C THR A 126 -9.83 -5.98 6.25
N GLY A 127 -8.87 -6.75 5.75
CA GLY A 127 -7.98 -7.55 6.60
C GLY A 127 -7.15 -6.72 7.59
N VAL A 128 -6.62 -5.59 7.13
CA VAL A 128 -5.90 -4.63 8.00
C VAL A 128 -6.82 -4.03 9.06
N ALA A 129 -8.05 -3.67 8.70
CA ALA A 129 -9.02 -3.15 9.66
C ALA A 129 -9.35 -4.17 10.76
N ALA A 130 -9.57 -5.43 10.39
CA ALA A 130 -9.81 -6.51 11.35
C ALA A 130 -8.60 -6.74 12.28
N ALA A 131 -7.38 -6.74 11.73
CA ALA A 131 -6.16 -6.85 12.53
C ALA A 131 -5.98 -5.66 13.50
N ALA A 132 -6.38 -4.45 13.09
CA ALA A 132 -6.35 -3.27 13.94
C ALA A 132 -7.38 -3.36 15.09
N GLU A 133 -8.57 -3.89 14.83
CA GLU A 133 -9.58 -4.17 15.88
C GLU A 133 -9.06 -5.20 16.90
N GLU A 134 -8.47 -6.30 16.43
CA GLU A 134 -7.87 -7.32 17.31
C GLU A 134 -6.71 -6.73 18.13
N MET A 135 -5.86 -5.92 17.51
CA MET A 135 -4.78 -5.22 18.21
C MET A 135 -5.33 -4.28 19.29
N SER A 136 -6.40 -3.55 19.01
CA SER A 136 -7.05 -2.67 19.99
C SER A 136 -7.59 -3.46 21.20
N ALA A 137 -8.24 -4.59 20.95
CA ALA A 137 -8.71 -5.49 22.01
C ALA A 137 -7.54 -6.04 22.86
N ASN A 138 -6.44 -6.44 22.21
CA ASN A 138 -5.23 -6.88 22.90
C ASN A 138 -4.60 -5.76 23.75
N MET A 139 -4.60 -4.53 23.26
CA MET A 139 -4.11 -3.38 24.02
C MET A 139 -4.97 -3.10 25.26
N ALA A 140 -6.29 -3.31 25.19
CA ALA A 140 -7.16 -3.22 26.36
C ALA A 140 -6.80 -4.29 27.41
N ASN A 141 -6.51 -5.51 26.99
CA ASN A 141 -6.04 -6.58 27.90
C ASN A 141 -4.69 -6.23 28.55
N VAL A 142 -3.76 -5.66 27.78
CA VAL A 142 -2.46 -5.20 28.30
C VAL A 142 -2.65 -4.07 29.32
N ALA A 143 -3.53 -3.12 29.06
CA ALA A 143 -3.85 -2.04 29.99
C ALA A 143 -4.43 -2.59 31.31
N ALA A 144 -5.39 -3.51 31.24
CA ALA A 144 -5.96 -4.16 32.42
C ALA A 144 -4.90 -4.95 33.22
N ALA A 145 -4.00 -5.66 32.53
CA ALA A 145 -2.89 -6.37 33.17
C ALA A 145 -1.91 -5.40 33.87
N ALA A 146 -1.65 -4.24 33.27
CA ALA A 146 -0.82 -3.20 33.87
C ALA A 146 -1.47 -2.60 35.12
N GLU A 147 -2.77 -2.31 35.10
CA GLU A 147 -3.52 -1.84 36.28
C GLU A 147 -3.46 -2.85 37.42
N GLN A 148 -3.66 -4.14 37.12
CA GLN A 148 -3.55 -5.21 38.12
C GLN A 148 -2.13 -5.32 38.68
N ALA A 149 -1.10 -5.17 37.84
CA ALA A 149 0.29 -5.17 38.29
C ALA A 149 0.57 -4.00 39.25
N THR A 150 0.07 -2.80 38.95
CA THR A 150 0.17 -1.64 39.84
C THR A 150 -0.52 -1.89 41.18
N ALA A 151 -1.72 -2.47 41.18
CA ALA A 151 -2.42 -2.82 42.42
C ALA A 151 -1.63 -3.83 43.26
N ASN A 152 -1.03 -4.84 42.61
CA ASN A 152 -0.17 -5.82 43.28
C ASN A 152 1.08 -5.18 43.89
N VAL A 153 1.74 -4.27 43.17
CA VAL A 153 2.88 -3.52 43.70
C VAL A 153 2.48 -2.70 44.93
N GLN A 154 1.30 -2.07 44.91
CA GLN A 154 0.82 -1.30 46.06
C GLN A 154 0.58 -2.20 47.29
N MET A 155 0.04 -3.40 47.10
CA MET A 155 -0.11 -4.37 48.18
C MET A 155 1.24 -4.81 48.75
N ILE A 156 2.24 -5.03 47.90
CA ILE A 156 3.61 -5.36 48.33
C ILE A 156 4.21 -4.24 49.16
N VAL A 157 4.01 -2.97 48.76
CA VAL A 157 4.48 -1.80 49.53
C VAL A 157 3.86 -1.80 50.92
N SER A 158 2.54 -1.96 51.05
CA SER A 158 1.87 -2.01 52.35
C SER A 158 2.34 -3.18 53.22
N ALA A 159 2.54 -4.36 52.62
CA ALA A 159 3.09 -5.51 53.35
C ALA A 159 4.53 -5.26 53.83
N ALA A 160 5.35 -4.54 53.05
CA ALA A 160 6.71 -4.17 53.43
C ALA A 160 6.73 -3.13 54.57
N GLU A 161 5.79 -2.18 54.57
CA GLU A 161 5.60 -1.22 55.67
C GLU A 161 5.20 -1.92 56.97
N GLU A 162 4.24 -2.84 56.91
CA GLU A 162 3.82 -3.65 58.07
C GLU A 162 4.97 -4.51 58.60
N MET A 163 5.70 -5.19 57.71
CA MET A 163 6.88 -5.97 58.07
C MET A 163 7.94 -5.11 58.76
N THR A 164 8.16 -3.89 58.29
CA THR A 164 9.11 -2.95 58.92
C THR A 164 8.65 -2.56 60.32
N ALA A 165 7.35 -2.32 60.53
CA ALA A 165 6.79 -2.05 61.85
C ALA A 165 6.96 -3.25 62.80
N THR A 166 6.67 -4.47 62.34
CA THR A 166 6.85 -5.70 63.13
C THR A 166 8.33 -5.93 63.49
N ILE A 167 9.26 -5.69 62.57
CA ILE A 167 10.70 -5.80 62.85
C ILE A 167 11.11 -4.82 63.96
N ASN A 168 10.62 -3.59 63.94
CA ASN A 168 10.90 -2.61 65.00
C ASN A 168 10.31 -3.04 66.36
N GLU A 169 9.12 -3.61 66.37
CA GLU A 169 8.50 -4.16 67.59
C GLU A 169 9.31 -5.34 68.15
N ILE A 170 9.71 -6.28 67.29
CA ILE A 170 10.57 -7.42 67.67
C ILE A 170 11.90 -6.92 68.25
N ALA A 171 12.53 -5.92 67.63
CA ALA A 171 13.76 -5.33 68.12
C ALA A 171 13.57 -4.72 69.52
N GLY A 172 12.48 -3.98 69.74
CA GLY A 172 12.12 -3.42 71.05
C GLY A 172 11.87 -4.49 72.12
N ASN A 173 11.09 -5.53 71.80
CA ASN A 173 10.83 -6.65 72.71
C ASN A 173 12.10 -7.44 73.04
N THR A 174 12.99 -7.63 72.06
CA THR A 174 14.28 -8.28 72.26
C THR A 174 15.19 -7.46 73.18
N ALA A 175 15.23 -6.13 73.01
CA ALA A 175 15.99 -5.24 73.90
C ALA A 175 15.47 -5.31 75.35
N LYS A 176 14.15 -5.31 75.54
CA LYS A 176 13.53 -5.48 76.86
C LYS A 176 13.80 -6.86 77.47
N GLY A 177 13.76 -7.92 76.66
CA GLY A 177 14.13 -9.27 77.08
C GLY A 177 15.59 -9.35 77.56
N ASN A 178 16.51 -8.67 76.87
CA ASN A 178 17.91 -8.55 77.30
C ASN A 178 18.05 -7.81 78.63
N GLU A 179 17.29 -6.72 78.85
CA GLU A 179 17.28 -5.99 80.12
C GLU A 179 16.82 -6.89 81.28
N VAL A 180 15.69 -7.60 81.09
CA VAL A 180 15.16 -8.54 82.10
C VAL A 180 16.15 -9.66 82.39
N THR A 181 16.78 -10.23 81.35
CA THR A 181 17.78 -11.29 81.51
C THR A 181 18.99 -10.79 82.28
N SER A 182 19.50 -9.59 81.96
CA SER A 182 20.59 -8.95 82.67
C SER A 182 20.25 -8.73 84.15
N HIS A 183 19.03 -8.27 84.44
CA HIS A 183 18.54 -8.10 85.81
C HIS A 183 18.43 -9.43 86.56
N ALA A 184 17.93 -10.48 85.92
CA ALA A 184 17.83 -11.81 86.51
C ALA A 184 19.20 -12.41 86.85
N VAL A 185 20.21 -12.21 85.98
CA VAL A 185 21.61 -12.59 86.26
C VAL A 185 22.12 -11.87 87.51
N LYS A 186 21.87 -10.56 87.64
CA LYS A 186 22.28 -9.79 88.82
C LYS A 186 21.63 -10.29 90.11
N ILE A 187 20.33 -10.60 90.08
CA ILE A 187 19.64 -11.21 91.23
C ILE A 187 20.25 -12.58 91.56
N ALA A 188 20.53 -13.41 90.56
CA ALA A 188 21.14 -14.72 90.77
C ALA A 188 22.51 -14.61 91.45
N ASP A 189 23.32 -13.61 91.08
CA ASP A 189 24.59 -13.31 91.75
C ASP A 189 24.39 -12.90 93.22
N GLU A 190 23.42 -12.03 93.52
CA GLU A 190 23.08 -11.63 94.90
C GLU A 190 22.61 -12.83 95.74
N VAL A 191 21.78 -13.71 95.18
CA VAL A 191 21.33 -14.94 95.85
C VAL A 191 22.52 -15.87 96.11
N SER A 192 23.41 -16.03 95.15
CA SER A 192 24.64 -16.84 95.29
C SER A 192 25.49 -16.33 96.46
N GLU A 193 25.62 -15.01 96.60
CA GLU A 193 26.31 -14.38 97.74
C GLU A 193 25.61 -14.67 99.08
N LYS A 194 24.28 -14.56 99.15
CA LYS A 194 23.51 -14.90 100.36
C LYS A 194 23.62 -16.37 100.75
N VAL A 195 23.59 -17.29 99.78
CA VAL A 195 23.81 -18.72 100.02
C VAL A 195 25.22 -18.97 100.58
N LYS A 196 26.23 -18.27 100.05
CA LYS A 196 27.61 -18.33 100.57
C LYS A 196 27.70 -17.84 102.01
N ASP A 197 27.07 -16.72 102.34
CA ASP A 197 27.04 -16.20 103.71
C ASP A 197 26.29 -17.12 104.67
N LEU A 198 25.17 -17.71 104.23
CA LEU A 198 24.45 -18.72 105.01
C LEU A 198 25.32 -19.97 105.26
N GLY A 199 26.09 -20.40 104.26
CA GLY A 199 27.07 -21.48 104.40
C GLY A 199 28.15 -21.18 105.44
N LYS A 200 28.66 -19.94 105.49
CA LYS A 200 29.58 -19.51 106.57
C LYS A 200 28.89 -19.56 107.93
N ALA A 201 27.68 -19.02 108.05
CA ALA A 201 26.93 -19.03 109.30
C ALA A 201 26.63 -20.45 109.79
N ALA A 202 26.25 -21.36 108.89
CA ALA A 202 26.06 -22.78 109.21
C ALA A 202 27.35 -23.45 109.70
N THR A 203 28.51 -23.08 109.14
CA THR A 203 29.82 -23.56 109.59
C THR A 203 30.15 -23.08 111.00
N GLU A 204 29.88 -21.81 111.30
CA GLU A 204 30.03 -21.26 112.66
C GLU A 204 29.08 -21.94 113.65
N ILE A 205 27.82 -22.19 113.27
CA ILE A 205 26.88 -22.95 114.11
C ILE A 205 27.41 -24.37 114.35
N SER A 206 27.92 -25.06 113.32
CA SER A 206 28.50 -26.40 113.47
C SER A 206 29.62 -26.41 114.50
N LYS A 207 30.48 -25.38 114.49
CA LYS A 207 31.57 -25.21 115.46
C LYS A 207 31.05 -24.97 116.88
N VAL A 208 29.99 -24.18 117.03
CA VAL A 208 29.32 -23.99 118.34
C VAL A 208 28.68 -25.29 118.82
N THR A 209 28.01 -26.05 117.95
CA THR A 209 27.40 -27.33 118.33
C THR A 209 28.43 -28.39 118.71
N GLU A 210 29.60 -28.38 118.08
CA GLU A 210 30.75 -29.22 118.45
C GLU A 210 31.22 -28.89 119.87
N VAL A 211 31.44 -27.61 120.17
CA VAL A 211 31.77 -27.15 121.53
C VAL A 211 30.68 -27.51 122.54
N ILE A 212 29.40 -27.38 122.19
CA ILE A 212 28.29 -27.80 123.08
C ILE A 212 28.30 -29.31 123.31
N SER A 213 28.60 -30.11 122.29
CA SER A 213 28.75 -31.56 122.41
C SER A 213 29.89 -31.91 123.36
N ASP A 214 31.06 -31.28 123.20
CA ASP A 214 32.22 -31.46 124.07
C ASP A 214 31.90 -31.08 125.53
N ILE A 215 31.22 -29.94 125.74
CA ILE A 215 30.77 -29.51 127.07
C ILE A 215 29.76 -30.51 127.65
N SER A 216 28.83 -31.03 126.84
CA SER A 216 27.82 -31.99 127.28
C SER A 216 28.46 -33.31 127.71
N GLU A 217 29.48 -33.79 126.99
CA GLU A 217 30.26 -34.96 127.36
C GLU A 217 31.06 -34.74 128.64
N GLN A 218 31.67 -33.55 128.79
CA GLN A 218 32.36 -33.15 130.01
C GLN A 218 31.39 -33.03 131.21
N THR A 219 30.18 -32.50 130.99
CA THR A 219 29.13 -32.37 132.01
C THR A 219 28.59 -33.74 132.41
N ASN A 220 28.42 -34.66 131.46
CA ASN A 220 28.03 -36.04 131.70
C ASN A 220 29.10 -36.79 132.54
N LEU A 221 30.39 -36.58 132.23
CA LEU A 221 31.51 -37.09 133.03
C LEU A 221 31.53 -36.49 134.45
N LEU A 222 31.30 -35.18 134.59
CA LEU A 222 31.19 -34.50 135.89
C LEU A 222 30.01 -35.02 136.73
N ALA A 223 28.84 -35.20 136.11
CA ALA A 223 27.66 -35.75 136.77
C ALA A 223 27.86 -37.22 137.17
N LEU A 224 28.55 -38.01 136.34
CA LEU A 224 28.92 -39.38 136.65
C LEU A 224 29.89 -39.44 137.85
N ASN A 225 30.92 -38.60 137.87
CA ASN A 225 31.84 -38.50 139.01
C ASN A 225 31.14 -38.06 140.30
N ALA A 226 30.23 -37.08 140.22
CA ALA A 226 29.43 -36.64 141.37
C ALA A 226 28.48 -37.74 141.89
N THR A 227 28.04 -38.66 141.05
CA THR A 227 27.23 -39.83 141.46
C THR A 227 28.09 -40.96 142.06
N ILE A 228 29.38 -41.02 141.71
CA ILE A 228 30.35 -41.96 142.30
C ILE A 228 30.87 -41.46 143.66
N GLU A 229 30.94 -40.14 143.88
CA GLU A 229 31.45 -39.50 145.11
C GLU A 229 30.36 -39.11 146.14
N ALA A 230 29.07 -39.29 145.83
CA ALA A 230 27.93 -39.10 146.75
C ALA A 230 27.46 -40.43 147.35
#